data_AF-A0AAU8FIU8-F1
#
_entry.id   AF-A0AAU8FIU8-F1
#
_cell.length_a   1.000
_cell.length_b   1.000
_cell.length_c   1.000
_cell.angle_alpha   90.00
_cell.angle_beta   90.00
_cell.angle_gamma   90.00
#
_symmetry.space_group_name_H-M   'P 1'
#
loop_
_entity.id
_entity.type
_entity.pdbx_description
1 polymer ?
#
loop_
_entity_poly.entity_id
_entity_poly.type
_entity_poly.pdbx_seq_one_letter_code
_entity_poly.pdbx_strand_id
1 'polypeptide(L)'
;MNESFEDIDIVTFASMETFADVVDNDGLKADIVIVHVSGTVYEADLSPLNRILANRPGSRIIVLYDQRAMILPFLKIGAHGFLKKTDLGELKDCIHWIQKGRRYCNNEITNWIINASPKRLGGHRAR
;
A
#
# COMPACT_ATOMS: atom_id res chain seq x y z
N MET A 1 -7.14 -15.85 21.30
CA MET A 1 -7.83 -16.37 20.10
C MET A 1 -6.83 -16.32 18.96
N ASN A 2 -6.42 -17.47 18.42
CA ASN A 2 -5.66 -17.52 17.17
C ASN A 2 -6.64 -17.20 16.05
N GLU A 3 -6.75 -15.93 15.71
CA GLU A 3 -7.47 -15.52 14.52
C GLU A 3 -6.58 -15.88 13.30
N SER A 4 -6.63 -17.14 12.88
CA SER A 4 -6.09 -17.56 11.59
C SER A 4 -7.04 -17.11 10.50
N PHE A 5 -6.49 -16.60 9.40
CA PHE A 5 -7.26 -16.51 8.19
C PHE A 5 -7.33 -17.92 7.59
N GLU A 6 -8.47 -18.58 7.73
CA GLU A 6 -8.73 -19.82 6.99
C GLU A 6 -8.75 -19.45 5.50
N ASP A 7 -8.03 -20.20 4.66
CA ASP A 7 -7.85 -19.98 3.22
C ASP A 7 -6.95 -18.79 2.79
N ILE A 8 -5.86 -18.52 3.52
CA ILE A 8 -4.80 -17.60 3.04
C ILE A 8 -3.47 -18.33 2.85
N ASP A 9 -2.97 -18.29 1.62
CA ASP A 9 -1.59 -18.64 1.29
C ASP A 9 -0.69 -17.41 1.50
N ILE A 10 0.15 -17.46 2.53
CA ILE A 10 1.13 -16.40 2.80
C ILE A 10 2.47 -16.81 2.19
N VAL A 11 2.94 -16.03 1.22
CA VAL A 11 4.28 -16.16 0.63
C VAL A 11 5.08 -14.91 0.98
N THR A 12 6.28 -15.09 1.50
CA THR A 12 7.17 -13.98 1.88
C THR A 12 8.40 -13.94 0.99
N PHE A 13 8.82 -12.73 0.64
CA PHE A 13 9.98 -12.48 -0.19
C PHE A 13 10.93 -11.52 0.54
N ALA A 14 12.24 -11.74 0.38
CA ALA A 14 13.25 -10.90 1.01
C ALA A 14 13.36 -9.51 0.37
N SER A 15 12.97 -9.38 -0.91
CA SER A 15 13.00 -8.13 -1.65
C SER A 15 11.85 -8.06 -2.66
N MET A 16 11.50 -6.83 -3.05
CA MET A 16 10.48 -6.58 -4.08
C MET A 16 10.94 -7.07 -5.46
N GLU A 17 12.25 -7.05 -5.73
CA GLU A 17 12.82 -7.54 -6.99
C GLU A 17 12.61 -9.05 -7.13
N THR A 18 12.95 -9.81 -6.07
CA THR A 18 12.74 -11.26 -6.05
C THR A 18 11.27 -11.62 -6.24
N PHE A 19 10.35 -10.85 -5.64
CA PHE A 19 8.92 -11.05 -5.86
C PHE A 19 8.51 -10.75 -7.30
N ALA A 20 8.99 -9.65 -7.90
CA ALA A 20 8.71 -9.30 -9.28
C ALA A 20 9.20 -10.40 -10.25
N ASP A 21 10.40 -10.95 -10.01
CA ASP A 21 10.93 -12.03 -10.83
C ASP A 21 10.09 -13.32 -10.75
N VAL A 22 9.57 -13.66 -9.57
CA VAL A 22 8.66 -14.82 -9.43
C VAL A 22 7.30 -14.55 -10.09
N VAL A 23 6.78 -13.32 -10.00
CA VAL A 23 5.55 -12.95 -10.72
C VAL A 23 5.74 -13.08 -12.23
N ASP A 24 6.90 -12.64 -12.74
CA ASP A 24 7.20 -12.61 -14.16
C ASP A 24 7.50 -14.01 -14.72
N ASN A 25 8.23 -14.84 -13.99
CA ASN A 25 8.67 -16.16 -14.46
C ASN A 25 7.70 -17.29 -14.10
N ASP A 26 7.21 -17.31 -12.87
CA ASP A 26 6.41 -18.43 -12.32
C ASP A 26 4.90 -18.11 -12.33
N GLY A 27 4.53 -16.88 -12.67
CA GLY A 27 3.13 -16.48 -12.80
C GLY A 27 2.37 -16.47 -11.48
N LEU A 28 3.05 -16.27 -10.34
CA LEU A 28 2.42 -16.18 -9.03
C LEU A 28 1.27 -15.15 -9.05
N LYS A 29 0.14 -15.51 -8.43
CA LYS A 29 -1.04 -14.65 -8.29
C LYS A 29 -1.19 -14.25 -6.83
N ALA A 30 -1.11 -12.96 -6.56
CA ALA A 30 -1.36 -12.40 -5.23
C ALA A 30 -2.52 -11.40 -5.31
N ASP A 31 -3.59 -11.65 -4.57
CA ASP A 31 -4.72 -10.71 -4.48
C ASP A 31 -4.33 -9.46 -3.69
N ILE A 32 -3.49 -9.64 -2.66
CA ILE A 32 -2.97 -8.58 -1.81
C ILE A 32 -1.46 -8.71 -1.72
N VAL A 33 -0.77 -7.61 -1.99
CA VAL A 33 0.67 -7.47 -1.83
C VAL A 33 0.92 -6.52 -0.67
N ILE A 34 1.59 -7.00 0.37
CA ILE A 34 1.99 -6.18 1.52
C ILE A 34 3.46 -5.83 1.35
N VAL A 35 3.74 -4.54 1.19
CA VAL A 35 5.09 -4.00 1.02
C VAL A 35 5.50 -3.33 2.32
N HIS A 36 6.58 -3.81 2.94
CA HIS A 36 7.21 -3.12 4.05
C HIS A 36 8.30 -2.17 3.53
N VAL A 37 8.16 -0.89 3.85
CA VAL A 37 9.07 0.18 3.46
C VAL A 37 9.71 0.76 4.70
N SER A 38 11.01 0.53 4.84
CA SER A 38 11.83 0.98 5.96
C SER A 38 13.05 1.77 5.47
N GLY A 39 13.69 2.53 6.37
CA GLY A 39 14.92 3.27 6.08
C GLY A 39 14.75 4.80 5.96
N THR A 40 15.45 5.43 5.02
CA THR A 40 15.41 6.90 4.77
C THR A 40 15.24 7.25 3.29
N VAL A 41 14.97 6.26 2.45
CA VAL A 41 15.01 6.45 1.00
C VAL A 41 13.75 7.18 0.54
N TYR A 42 13.92 8.44 0.15
CA TYR A 42 12.86 9.30 -0.38
C TYR A 42 12.44 8.90 -1.80
N GLU A 43 13.32 8.17 -2.50
CA GLU A 43 13.14 7.67 -3.86
C GLU A 43 13.25 6.14 -3.86
N ALA A 44 12.20 5.47 -3.40
CA ALA A 44 12.09 4.03 -3.60
C ALA A 44 12.00 3.75 -5.11
N ASP A 45 12.84 2.86 -5.63
CA ASP A 45 12.64 2.33 -6.98
C ASP A 45 11.34 1.50 -6.98
N LEU A 46 10.34 2.01 -7.69
CA LEU A 46 9.03 1.38 -7.82
C LEU A 46 8.92 0.54 -9.10
N SER A 47 9.98 0.43 -9.90
CA SER A 47 9.99 -0.39 -11.12
C SER A 47 9.52 -1.82 -10.88
N PRO A 48 9.90 -2.51 -9.78
CA PRO A 48 9.43 -3.87 -9.52
C PRO A 48 7.92 -3.90 -9.23
N LEU A 49 7.41 -2.92 -8.48
CA LEU A 49 5.98 -2.80 -8.18
C LEU A 49 5.15 -2.49 -9.42
N ASN A 50 5.67 -1.66 -10.32
CA ASN A 50 5.02 -1.37 -11.59
C ASN A 50 4.96 -2.63 -12.48
N ARG A 51 6.01 -3.46 -12.50
CA ARG A 51 5.99 -4.77 -13.19
C ARG A 51 4.91 -5.67 -12.63
N ILE A 52 4.82 -5.79 -11.30
CA ILE A 52 3.79 -6.57 -10.62
C ILE A 52 2.39 -6.08 -11.01
N LEU A 53 2.14 -4.77 -10.96
CA LEU A 53 0.85 -4.18 -11.32
C LEU A 53 0.50 -4.34 -12.80
N ALA A 54 1.49 -4.27 -13.70
CA ALA A 54 1.28 -4.47 -15.13
C ALA A 54 0.86 -5.90 -15.45
N ASN A 55 1.49 -6.89 -14.80
CA ASN A 55 1.16 -8.30 -14.98
C ASN A 55 -0.09 -8.72 -14.20
N ARG A 56 -0.42 -8.01 -13.12
CA ARG A 56 -1.55 -8.30 -12.22
C ARG A 56 -2.29 -7.01 -11.83
N PRO A 57 -3.09 -6.42 -12.74
CA PRO A 57 -3.79 -5.16 -12.46
C PRO A 57 -4.88 -5.27 -11.38
N GLY A 58 -5.29 -6.49 -11.02
CA GLY A 58 -6.24 -6.76 -9.94
C GLY A 58 -5.63 -6.77 -8.53
N SER A 59 -4.30 -6.85 -8.43
CA SER A 59 -3.60 -6.93 -7.13
C SER A 59 -3.75 -5.63 -6.35
N ARG A 60 -4.01 -5.77 -5.05
CA ARG A 60 -4.16 -4.64 -4.13
C ARG A 60 -2.88 -4.48 -3.32
N ILE A 61 -2.39 -3.25 -3.20
CA ILE A 61 -1.14 -2.96 -2.50
C ILE A 61 -1.42 -2.35 -1.12
N ILE A 62 -0.86 -2.94 -0.08
CA ILE A 62 -0.79 -2.39 1.28
C ILE A 62 0.65 -1.99 1.55
N VAL A 63 0.86 -0.77 2.02
CA VAL A 63 2.16 -0.24 2.40
C VAL A 63 2.25 -0.18 3.92
N LEU A 64 3.18 -0.95 4.48
CA LEU A 64 3.63 -0.81 5.86
C LEU A 64 4.82 0.15 5.85
N TYR A 65 4.71 1.29 6.53
CA TYR A 65 5.76 2.32 6.53
C TYR A 65 6.29 2.61 7.92
N ASP A 66 7.59 2.90 8.01
CA ASP A 66 8.22 3.43 9.23
C ASP A 66 8.10 4.96 9.31
N GLN A 67 8.26 5.64 8.16
CA GLN A 67 8.20 7.10 8.07
C GLN A 67 7.18 7.54 7.02
N ARG A 68 6.32 8.49 7.40
CA ARG A 68 5.27 9.04 6.52
C ARG A 68 5.76 9.54 5.16
N ALA A 69 7.00 10.05 5.07
CA ALA A 69 7.54 10.58 3.81
C ALA A 69 7.67 9.52 2.72
N MET A 70 7.82 8.25 3.12
CA MET A 70 8.01 7.12 2.20
C MET A 70 6.75 6.74 1.44
N ILE A 71 5.57 7.18 1.86
CA ILE A 71 4.31 6.74 1.25
C ILE A 71 4.01 7.50 -0.04
N LEU A 72 4.65 8.65 -0.28
CA LEU A 72 4.38 9.53 -1.40
C LEU A 72 4.50 8.84 -2.76
N PRO A 73 5.59 8.10 -3.05
CA PRO A 73 5.70 7.32 -4.28
C PRO A 73 4.55 6.29 -4.43
N PHE A 74 4.18 5.63 -3.33
CA PHE A 74 3.13 4.60 -3.33
C PHE A 74 1.72 5.18 -3.51
N LEU A 75 1.46 6.39 -3.02
CA LEU A 75 0.22 7.13 -3.31
C LEU A 75 0.07 7.40 -4.82
N LYS A 76 1.17 7.74 -5.51
CA LYS A 76 1.15 8.06 -6.95
C LYS A 76 0.82 6.85 -7.81
N ILE A 77 1.29 5.66 -7.44
CA ILE A 77 0.98 4.41 -8.16
C ILE A 77 -0.39 3.81 -7.74
N GLY A 78 -1.11 4.47 -6.83
CA GLY A 78 -2.46 4.05 -6.45
C GLY A 78 -2.52 2.91 -5.45
N ALA A 79 -1.55 2.80 -4.53
CA ALA A 79 -1.65 1.84 -3.43
C ALA A 79 -2.95 2.02 -2.63
N HIS A 80 -3.43 0.91 -2.07
CA HIS A 80 -4.78 0.77 -1.51
C HIS A 80 -4.82 0.91 0.01
N GLY A 81 -3.74 0.51 0.69
CA GLY A 81 -3.60 0.56 2.14
C GLY A 81 -2.35 1.28 2.57
N PHE A 82 -2.44 2.14 3.59
CA PHE A 82 -1.29 2.78 4.23
C PHE A 82 -1.39 2.61 5.73
N LEU A 83 -0.46 1.84 6.28
CA LEU A 83 -0.37 1.55 7.70
C LEU A 83 1.02 1.89 8.18
N LYS A 84 1.09 2.59 9.32
CA LYS A 84 2.34 2.61 10.07
C LYS A 84 2.61 1.18 10.54
N LYS A 85 3.83 0.84 10.91
CA LYS A 85 4.07 -0.44 11.59
C LYS A 85 3.23 -0.50 12.88
N THR A 86 2.09 -1.20 12.83
CA THR A 86 1.03 -1.20 13.86
C THR A 86 0.79 -2.60 14.41
N ASP A 87 -0.23 -2.73 15.28
CA ASP A 87 -0.75 -4.02 15.70
C ASP A 87 -1.46 -4.77 14.54
N LEU A 88 -1.68 -6.06 14.79
CA LEU A 88 -2.31 -6.99 13.85
C LEU A 88 -3.78 -6.66 13.58
N GLY A 89 -4.48 -6.02 14.52
CA GLY A 89 -5.88 -5.65 14.38
C GLY A 89 -6.07 -4.62 13.27
N GLU A 90 -5.23 -3.60 13.24
CA GLU A 90 -5.30 -2.57 12.19
C GLU A 90 -4.98 -3.13 10.79
N LEU A 91 -4.04 -4.08 10.70
CA LEU A 91 -3.76 -4.77 9.44
C LEU A 91 -4.97 -5.58 8.95
N LYS A 92 -5.68 -6.25 9.86
CA LYS A 92 -6.91 -7.01 9.53
C LYS A 92 -8.00 -6.11 9.01
N ASP A 93 -8.22 -4.98 9.68
CA ASP A 93 -9.18 -3.98 9.22
C ASP A 93 -8.80 -3.47 7.84
N CYS A 94 -7.54 -3.10 7.63
CA CYS A 94 -7.04 -2.66 6.33
C CYS A 94 -7.32 -3.67 5.21
N ILE A 95 -6.99 -4.95 5.44
CA ILE A 95 -7.26 -6.05 4.49
C ILE A 95 -8.77 -6.14 4.19
N HIS A 96 -9.62 -6.14 5.21
CA HIS A 96 -11.08 -6.23 5.06
C HIS A 96 -11.66 -5.07 4.24
N TRP A 97 -11.19 -3.85 4.49
CA TRP A 97 -11.64 -2.66 3.73
C TRP A 97 -11.20 -2.74 2.26
N ILE A 98 -9.99 -3.22 2.00
CA ILE A 98 -9.43 -3.35 0.65
C ILE A 98 -10.12 -4.46 -0.15
N GLN A 99 -10.44 -5.59 0.48
CA GLN A 99 -11.22 -6.66 -0.14
C GLN A 99 -12.62 -6.17 -0.57
N LYS A 100 -13.19 -5.19 0.14
CA LYS A 100 -14.44 -4.51 -0.23
C LYS A 100 -14.27 -3.42 -1.30
N GLY A 101 -13.09 -3.34 -1.92
CA GLY A 101 -12.76 -2.36 -2.95
C GLY A 101 -12.55 -0.94 -2.44
N ARG A 102 -12.38 -0.74 -1.13
CA ARG A 102 -12.13 0.57 -0.52
C ARG A 102 -10.64 0.80 -0.31
N ARG A 103 -10.25 2.06 -0.11
CA ARG A 103 -8.90 2.41 0.36
C ARG A 103 -8.89 2.51 1.88
N TYR A 104 -7.76 2.20 2.47
CA TYR A 104 -7.52 2.34 3.91
C TYR A 104 -6.31 3.24 4.15
N CYS A 105 -6.50 4.29 4.93
CA CYS A 105 -5.43 5.13 5.44
C CYS A 105 -5.64 5.25 6.94
N ASN A 106 -4.60 5.00 7.74
CA ASN A 106 -4.70 5.29 9.16
C ASN A 106 -4.90 6.80 9.43
N ASN A 107 -5.27 7.13 10.67
CA ASN A 107 -5.57 8.52 11.05
C ASN A 107 -4.38 9.47 10.85
N GLU A 108 -3.15 8.99 11.04
CA GLU A 108 -1.93 9.79 10.83
C GLU A 108 -1.82 10.25 9.37
N ILE A 109 -1.93 9.33 8.41
CA ILE A 109 -1.86 9.66 6.99
C ILE A 109 -3.05 10.50 6.56
N THR A 110 -4.25 10.18 7.05
CA THR A 110 -5.46 10.95 6.74
C THR A 110 -5.32 12.40 7.15
N ASN A 111 -4.88 12.66 8.39
CA ASN A 111 -4.62 14.01 8.88
C ASN A 111 -3.51 14.70 8.09
N TRP A 112 -2.45 13.97 7.74
CA TRP A 112 -1.36 14.53 6.95
C TRP A 112 -1.83 14.95 5.54
N ILE A 113 -2.62 14.13 4.84
CA ILE A 113 -3.17 14.47 3.51
C ILE A 113 -4.11 15.67 3.59
N ILE A 114 -5.01 15.70 4.58
CA ILE A 114 -5.96 16.80 4.78
C ILE A 114 -5.20 18.11 5.07
N ASN A 115 -4.23 18.07 5.98
CA ASN A 115 -3.47 19.26 6.40
C ASN A 115 -2.38 19.68 5.41
N ALA A 116 -1.93 18.77 4.53
CA ALA A 116 -1.04 19.10 3.40
C ALA A 116 -1.79 19.79 2.24
N SER A 117 -3.12 19.90 2.32
CA SER A 117 -3.96 20.58 1.33
C SER A 117 -4.39 22.03 1.69
N PRO A 118 -3.57 22.93 2.28
CA PRO A 118 -4.02 24.26 2.66
C PRO A 118 -4.08 25.26 1.48
N LYS A 119 -3.99 24.82 0.22
CA LYS A 119 -4.12 25.69 -0.96
C LYS A 119 -4.86 24.98 -2.11
N ARG A 120 -6.20 25.03 -2.13
CA ARG A 120 -7.06 25.05 -3.36
C ARG A 120 -8.58 24.87 -3.13
N LEU A 121 -9.16 25.37 -2.04
CA LEU A 121 -10.63 25.44 -1.90
C LEU A 121 -11.14 26.85 -1.53
N GLY A 122 -10.38 27.89 -1.88
CA GLY A 122 -10.77 29.29 -1.67
C GLY A 122 -10.95 30.05 -2.98
N GLY A 123 -12.18 30.15 -3.47
CA GLY A 123 -12.64 31.36 -4.19
C GLY A 123 -12.71 31.32 -5.72
N HIS A 124 -13.60 30.52 -6.29
CA HIS A 124 -14.43 31.04 -7.39
C HIS A 124 -15.70 31.61 -6.77
N ARG A 125 -15.61 32.82 -6.22
CA ARG A 125 -16.77 33.70 -6.18
C ARG A 125 -16.89 34.28 -7.58
N ALA A 126 -17.90 33.83 -8.31
CA ALA A 126 -18.39 34.53 -9.48
C ALA A 126 -18.59 36.02 -9.10
N ARG A 127 -17.91 36.89 -9.81
CA ARG A 127 -18.31 38.28 -9.99
C ARG A 127 -18.53 38.48 -11.47
#